data_AF-A0A351T534-F1
#
_entry.id   AF-A0A351T534-F1
#
_cell.length_a   1.000
_cell.length_b   1.000
_cell.length_c   1.000
_cell.angle_alpha   90.00
_cell.angle_beta   90.00
_cell.angle_gamma   90.00
#
_symmetry.space_group_name_H-M   'P 1'
#
loop_
_entity.id
_entity.type
_entity.pdbx_description
1 polymer ?
#
loop_
_entity_poly.entity_id
_entity_poly.type
_entity_poly.pdbx_seq_one_letter_code
_entity_poly.pdbx_strand_id
1 'polypeptide(L)'
;DQYRVNGQITVKESSGVPLVVAALGDIMLKHAGTYADGTITWMTGAQTLESHIIPKIRKAAADAGKPAPRIVAGMPVAIVPDKDAARDRIDKGMKMYGQLASYRAMLDNEGVDGPSGIAIIGDEKELRSAIGRLRDIGVTDLNCAVLGVGDPEVTFDFLASEL
;
A
#
# COMPACT_ATOMS: atom_id res chain seq x y z
N ASP A 1 23.51 -54.49 12.35
CA ASP A 1 22.59 -54.38 11.20
C ASP A 1 22.41 -52.93 10.78
N GLN A 2 22.84 -52.58 9.57
CA GLN A 2 22.59 -51.28 8.98
C GLN A 2 21.83 -51.46 7.67
N TYR A 3 20.66 -50.85 7.58
CA TYR A 3 19.88 -50.82 6.37
C TYR A 3 20.32 -49.64 5.50
N ARG A 4 20.49 -49.90 4.21
CA ARG A 4 20.71 -48.87 3.19
C ARG A 4 19.43 -48.71 2.39
N VAL A 5 18.89 -47.50 2.35
CA VAL A 5 17.67 -47.17 1.62
C VAL A 5 18.01 -46.11 0.58
N ASN A 6 17.55 -46.31 -0.65
CA ASN A 6 17.57 -45.28 -1.69
C ASN A 6 16.15 -44.74 -1.83
N GLY A 7 15.97 -43.44 -1.57
CA GLY A 7 14.70 -42.74 -1.74
C GLY A 7 14.85 -41.64 -2.78
N GLN A 8 13.79 -41.40 -3.56
CA GLN A 8 13.72 -40.32 -4.52
C GLN A 8 12.64 -39.35 -4.07
N ILE A 9 12.99 -38.08 -3.91
CA ILE A 9 12.05 -37.01 -3.59
C ILE A 9 11.82 -36.21 -4.86
N THR A 10 10.57 -36.13 -5.28
CA THR A 10 10.17 -35.20 -6.34
C THR A 10 9.80 -33.88 -5.68
N VAL A 11 10.64 -32.87 -5.86
CA VAL A 11 10.30 -31.50 -5.48
C VAL A 11 9.56 -30.88 -6.66
N LYS A 12 8.28 -30.59 -6.48
CA LYS A 12 7.52 -29.81 -7.46
C LYS A 12 8.07 -28.39 -7.41
N GLU A 13 8.55 -27.86 -8.54
CA GLU A 13 8.98 -26.47 -8.56
C GLU A 13 7.82 -25.58 -8.11
N SER A 14 8.11 -24.70 -7.15
CA SER A 14 7.16 -23.71 -6.66
C SER A 14 6.78 -22.79 -7.82
N SER A 15 5.50 -22.42 -7.93
CA SER A 15 5.14 -21.21 -8.67
C SER A 15 6.02 -20.05 -8.16
N GLY A 16 6.57 -19.24 -9.05
CA GLY A 16 7.52 -18.17 -8.70
C GLY A 16 7.01 -17.27 -7.56
N VAL A 17 7.94 -16.71 -6.79
CA VAL A 17 7.62 -15.75 -5.72
C VAL A 17 7.11 -14.45 -6.35
N PRO A 18 5.89 -13.96 -6.01
CA PRO A 18 5.37 -12.73 -6.59
C PRO A 18 6.28 -11.52 -6.33
N LEU A 19 6.59 -10.76 -7.37
CA LEU A 19 7.41 -9.55 -7.27
C LEU A 19 6.51 -8.31 -7.34
N VAL A 20 6.57 -7.45 -6.31
CA VAL A 20 5.98 -6.11 -6.36
C VAL A 20 7.08 -5.06 -6.31
N VAL A 21 6.96 -4.01 -7.14
CA VAL A 21 7.97 -2.95 -7.26
C VAL A 21 7.40 -1.63 -6.77
N ALA A 22 8.15 -0.91 -5.94
CA ALA A 22 7.78 0.44 -5.53
C ALA A 22 7.80 1.38 -6.74
N ALA A 23 6.63 1.90 -7.14
CA ALA A 23 6.50 2.72 -8.33
C ALA A 23 5.46 3.84 -8.13
N LEU A 24 5.88 5.07 -8.38
CA LEU A 24 5.03 6.27 -8.31
C LEU A 24 5.02 7.03 -9.65
N GLY A 25 6.18 7.17 -10.29
CA GLY A 25 6.31 7.86 -11.57
C GLY A 25 5.96 6.98 -12.77
N ASP A 26 5.57 7.61 -13.88
CA ASP A 26 5.06 6.96 -15.10
C ASP A 26 5.99 5.87 -15.65
N ILE A 27 7.29 6.15 -15.69
CA ILE A 27 8.30 5.19 -16.18
C ILE A 27 8.34 3.97 -15.26
N MET A 28 8.33 4.16 -13.94
CA MET A 28 8.37 3.06 -12.98
C MET A 28 7.07 2.26 -12.99
N LEU A 29 5.91 2.90 -13.16
CA LEU A 29 4.62 2.21 -13.29
C LEU A 29 4.55 1.38 -14.56
N LYS A 30 5.12 1.89 -15.67
CA LYS A 30 5.27 1.12 -16.90
C LYS A 30 6.12 -0.12 -16.67
N HIS A 31 7.30 0.03 -16.06
CA HIS A 31 8.17 -1.12 -15.77
C HIS A 31 7.53 -2.11 -14.80
N ALA A 32 6.89 -1.63 -13.73
CA ALA A 32 6.20 -2.49 -12.77
C ALA A 32 5.08 -3.30 -13.45
N GLY A 33 4.25 -2.66 -14.28
CA GLY A 33 3.19 -3.36 -14.99
C GLY A 33 3.72 -4.35 -16.04
N THR A 34 4.80 -4.02 -16.74
CA THR A 34 5.37 -4.91 -17.77
C THR A 34 6.12 -6.11 -17.18
N TYR A 35 6.87 -5.92 -16.09
CA TYR A 35 7.84 -6.92 -15.62
C TYR A 35 7.53 -7.53 -14.24
N ALA A 36 6.74 -6.85 -13.40
CA ALA A 36 6.43 -7.29 -12.04
C ALA A 36 4.96 -7.70 -11.91
N ASP A 37 4.61 -8.35 -10.80
CA ASP A 37 3.25 -8.82 -10.53
C ASP A 37 2.38 -7.74 -9.87
N GLY A 38 2.97 -6.60 -9.56
CA GLY A 38 2.26 -5.47 -8.97
C GLY A 38 3.16 -4.33 -8.55
N THR A 39 2.55 -3.38 -7.83
CA THR A 39 3.25 -2.27 -7.21
C THR A 39 2.89 -2.10 -5.75
N ILE A 40 3.82 -1.53 -5.00
CA ILE A 40 3.59 -1.03 -3.64
C ILE A 40 3.83 0.47 -3.59
N THR A 41 2.88 1.19 -3.02
CA THR A 41 2.96 2.63 -2.82
C THR A 41 3.06 2.95 -1.32
N TRP A 42 3.63 4.10 -1.01
CA TRP A 42 3.67 4.64 0.35
C TRP A 42 3.20 6.09 0.27
N MET A 43 2.36 6.52 1.21
CA MET A 43 1.87 7.91 1.28
C MET A 43 1.24 8.40 -0.04
N THR A 44 0.46 7.54 -0.70
CA THR A 44 -0.23 7.87 -1.94
C THR A 44 -1.73 7.71 -1.72
N GLY A 45 -2.47 8.81 -1.70
CA GLY A 45 -3.89 8.81 -1.34
C GLY A 45 -4.81 8.20 -2.41
N ALA A 46 -6.10 8.14 -2.10
CA ALA A 46 -7.09 7.48 -2.93
C ALA A 46 -7.25 8.15 -4.31
N GLN A 47 -7.12 9.48 -4.39
CA GLN A 47 -7.29 10.22 -5.64
C GLN A 47 -6.18 9.89 -6.64
N THR A 48 -4.93 9.85 -6.18
CA THR A 48 -3.75 9.54 -6.98
C THR A 48 -3.71 8.06 -7.32
N LEU A 49 -4.11 7.19 -6.39
CA LEU A 49 -4.28 5.77 -6.68
C LEU A 49 -5.24 5.56 -7.85
N GLU A 50 -6.42 6.18 -7.79
CA GLU A 50 -7.47 6.04 -8.81
C GLU A 50 -7.13 6.70 -10.15
N SER A 51 -6.62 7.93 -10.12
CA SER A 51 -6.42 8.72 -11.34
C SER A 51 -5.07 8.48 -12.03
N HIS A 52 -4.05 8.03 -11.28
CA HIS A 52 -2.67 7.99 -11.76
C HIS A 52 -2.04 6.60 -11.65
N ILE A 53 -2.02 5.98 -10.46
CA ILE A 53 -1.30 4.72 -10.24
C ILE A 53 -1.99 3.55 -10.96
N ILE A 54 -3.25 3.29 -10.59
CA ILE A 54 -3.99 2.09 -10.98
C ILE A 54 -4.21 2.02 -12.50
N PRO A 55 -4.63 3.09 -13.20
CA PRO A 55 -4.83 3.04 -14.64
C PRO A 55 -3.52 2.77 -15.40
N LYS A 56 -2.41 3.39 -14.98
CA LYS A 56 -1.12 3.29 -15.68
C LYS A 56 -0.50 1.90 -15.57
N ILE A 57 -0.48 1.33 -14.37
CA ILE A 57 0.08 -0.01 -14.18
C ILE A 57 -0.80 -1.10 -14.82
N ARG A 58 -2.13 -0.97 -14.75
CA ARG A 58 -3.06 -1.89 -15.42
C ARG A 58 -2.89 -1.85 -16.93
N LYS A 59 -2.74 -0.65 -17.51
CA LYS A 59 -2.44 -0.52 -18.94
C LYS A 59 -1.12 -1.20 -19.31
N ALA A 60 -0.05 -0.94 -18.55
CA ALA A 60 1.26 -1.53 -18.85
C ALA A 60 1.28 -3.07 -18.72
N ALA A 61 0.52 -3.62 -17.77
CA ALA A 61 0.32 -5.07 -17.63
C ALA A 61 -0.48 -5.64 -18.80
N ALA A 62 -1.58 -5.00 -19.18
CA ALA A 62 -2.40 -5.43 -20.32
C ALA A 62 -1.62 -5.38 -21.65
N ASP A 63 -0.88 -4.31 -21.90
CA ASP A 63 -0.02 -4.16 -23.09
C ASP A 63 1.07 -5.25 -23.16
N ALA A 64 1.50 -5.77 -22.00
CA ALA A 64 2.47 -6.86 -21.88
C ALA A 64 1.83 -8.27 -21.86
N GLY A 65 0.51 -8.38 -21.98
CA GLY A 65 -0.21 -9.65 -21.91
C GLY A 65 -0.22 -10.29 -20.52
N LYS A 66 -0.01 -9.51 -19.45
CA LYS A 66 -0.03 -9.99 -18.05
C LYS A 66 -1.45 -9.93 -17.44
N PRO A 67 -1.71 -10.73 -16.39
CA PRO A 67 -2.90 -10.57 -15.54
C PRO A 67 -2.96 -9.18 -14.89
N ALA A 68 -4.12 -8.86 -14.31
CA ALA A 68 -4.29 -7.63 -13.54
C ALA A 68 -3.24 -7.57 -12.39
N PRO A 69 -2.49 -6.46 -12.27
CA PRO A 69 -1.43 -6.34 -11.27
C PRO A 69 -1.99 -6.19 -9.85
N ARG A 70 -1.25 -6.71 -8.87
CA ARG A 70 -1.45 -6.45 -7.44
C ARG A 70 -1.17 -4.99 -7.11
N ILE A 71 -2.07 -4.33 -6.40
CA ILE A 71 -1.96 -2.92 -6.00
C ILE A 71 -1.90 -2.87 -4.47
N VAL A 72 -0.70 -2.68 -3.93
CA VAL A 72 -0.49 -2.53 -2.48
C VAL A 72 -0.44 -1.04 -2.13
N ALA A 73 -1.40 -0.57 -1.34
CA ALA A 73 -1.43 0.80 -0.83
C ALA A 73 -0.89 0.84 0.60
N GLY A 74 0.19 1.59 0.85
CA GLY A 74 0.76 1.78 2.17
C GLY A 74 0.43 3.17 2.73
N MET A 75 -0.23 3.22 3.88
CA MET A 75 -0.62 4.47 4.53
C MET A 75 -0.52 4.37 6.06
N PRO A 76 -0.29 5.49 6.77
CA PRO A 76 -0.53 5.59 8.19
C PRO A 76 -2.00 5.30 8.50
N VAL A 77 -2.26 4.44 9.49
CA VAL A 77 -3.60 4.11 9.97
C VAL A 77 -3.62 4.16 11.49
N ALA A 78 -4.60 4.85 12.07
CA ALA A 78 -4.80 4.83 13.52
C ALA A 78 -6.21 5.24 13.94
N ILE A 79 -6.73 4.55 14.95
CA ILE A 79 -7.88 5.05 15.71
C ILE A 79 -7.38 6.08 16.73
N VAL A 80 -7.90 7.31 16.66
CA VAL A 80 -7.45 8.41 17.50
C VAL A 80 -8.62 9.21 18.09
N PRO A 81 -8.58 9.55 19.38
CA PRO A 81 -9.59 10.43 19.99
C PRO A 81 -9.39 11.91 19.59
N ASP A 82 -8.17 12.30 19.27
CA ASP A 82 -7.79 13.65 18.84
C ASP A 82 -7.05 13.58 17.50
N LYS A 83 -7.75 13.99 16.43
CA LYS A 83 -7.19 13.97 15.07
C LYS A 83 -6.16 15.06 14.85
N ASP A 84 -6.30 16.21 15.49
CA ASP A 84 -5.41 17.34 15.23
C ASP A 84 -4.05 17.08 15.86
N ALA A 85 -4.01 16.55 17.09
CA ALA A 85 -2.78 16.08 17.71
C ALA A 85 -2.11 14.95 16.88
N ALA A 86 -2.91 14.06 16.29
CA ALA A 86 -2.40 13.00 15.42
C ALA A 86 -1.79 13.56 14.12
N ARG A 87 -2.47 14.53 13.47
CA ARG A 87 -1.97 15.21 12.26
C ARG A 87 -0.64 15.89 12.50
N ASP A 88 -0.54 16.69 13.56
CA ASP A 88 0.70 17.38 13.93
C ASP A 88 1.87 16.42 14.14
N ARG A 89 1.60 15.29 14.81
CA ARG A 89 2.62 14.26 15.07
C ARG A 89 3.06 13.56 13.79
N ILE A 90 2.13 13.26 12.89
CA ILE A 90 2.43 12.65 11.59
C ILE A 90 3.25 13.60 10.73
N ASP A 91 2.83 14.85 10.56
CA ASP A 91 3.54 15.83 9.73
C ASP A 91 4.93 16.13 10.27
N LYS A 92 5.09 16.20 11.61
CA LYS A 92 6.41 16.33 12.24
C LYS A 92 7.29 15.10 11.99
N GLY A 93 6.76 13.90 12.21
CA GLY A 93 7.52 12.65 12.10
C GLY A 93 7.86 12.27 10.66
N MET A 94 7.06 12.71 9.70
CA MET A 94 7.16 12.31 8.29
C MET A 94 7.52 13.46 7.36
N LYS A 95 7.91 14.62 7.90
CA LYS A 95 8.26 15.85 7.15
C LYS A 95 9.18 15.60 5.95
N MET A 96 10.12 14.67 6.06
CA MET A 96 11.06 14.33 4.99
C MET A 96 10.37 13.88 3.70
N TYR A 97 9.22 13.20 3.78
CA TYR A 97 8.47 12.76 2.59
C TYR A 97 7.92 13.94 1.80
N GLY A 98 7.57 15.05 2.45
CA GLY A 98 7.17 16.28 1.76
C GLY A 98 8.32 16.96 0.99
N GLN A 99 9.57 16.57 1.24
CA GLN A 99 10.77 17.17 0.62
C GLN A 99 11.32 16.34 -0.55
N LEU A 100 10.92 15.06 -0.66
CA LEU A 100 11.34 14.20 -1.74
C LEU A 100 10.43 14.42 -2.95
N ALA A 101 11.00 14.78 -4.10
CA ALA A 101 10.25 15.17 -5.30
C ALA A 101 9.18 14.14 -5.72
N SER A 102 9.48 12.84 -5.60
CA SER A 102 8.54 11.77 -5.95
C SER A 102 7.31 11.73 -5.04
N TYR A 103 7.47 12.00 -3.74
CA TYR A 103 6.38 12.02 -2.77
C TYR A 103 5.64 13.36 -2.78
N ARG A 104 6.35 14.47 -2.95
CA ARG A 104 5.75 15.80 -3.14
C ARG A 104 4.77 15.80 -4.30
N ALA A 105 5.14 15.20 -5.44
CA ALA A 105 4.25 15.06 -6.58
C ALA A 105 2.97 14.26 -6.25
N MET A 106 3.05 13.23 -5.39
CA MET A 106 1.85 12.50 -4.96
C MET A 106 0.98 13.34 -4.02
N LEU A 107 1.60 14.07 -3.08
CA LEU A 107 0.87 14.98 -2.19
C LEU A 107 0.21 16.13 -2.97
N ASP A 108 0.85 16.64 -4.02
CA ASP A 108 0.29 17.66 -4.92
C ASP A 108 -0.93 17.12 -5.69
N ASN A 109 -0.85 15.87 -6.17
CA ASN A 109 -1.97 15.21 -6.85
C ASN A 109 -3.18 15.01 -5.94
N GLU A 110 -2.97 14.88 -4.62
CA GLU A 110 -4.01 14.79 -3.60
C GLU A 110 -4.50 16.16 -3.10
N GLY A 111 -3.80 17.24 -3.47
CA GLY A 111 -4.10 18.59 -2.99
C GLY A 111 -3.85 18.80 -1.49
N VAL A 112 -2.89 18.07 -0.91
CA VAL A 112 -2.57 18.16 0.53
C VAL A 112 -1.17 18.71 0.78
N ASP A 113 -1.00 19.45 1.87
CA ASP A 113 0.28 20.07 2.20
C ASP A 113 1.31 19.08 2.75
N GLY A 114 0.85 18.02 3.41
CA GLY A 114 1.73 17.11 4.15
C GLY A 114 1.21 15.68 4.31
N PRO A 115 2.07 14.80 4.83
CA PRO A 115 1.78 13.40 5.14
C PRO A 115 0.44 13.15 5.84
N SER A 116 0.05 14.02 6.78
CA SER A 116 -1.17 13.85 7.56
C SER A 116 -2.44 13.90 6.71
N GLY A 117 -2.40 14.58 5.56
CA GLY A 117 -3.51 14.63 4.60
C GLY A 117 -3.77 13.30 3.87
N ILE A 118 -2.82 12.35 3.94
CA ILE A 118 -2.96 11.01 3.37
C ILE A 118 -3.28 9.96 4.43
N ALA A 119 -3.01 10.26 5.70
CA ALA A 119 -3.21 9.33 6.80
C ALA A 119 -4.68 8.99 6.99
N ILE A 120 -4.98 7.71 7.24
CA ILE A 120 -6.31 7.24 7.59
C ILE A 120 -6.43 7.27 9.12
N ILE A 121 -6.86 8.39 9.66
CA ILE A 121 -6.98 8.63 11.11
C ILE A 121 -8.40 9.05 11.49
N GLY A 122 -8.93 8.47 12.57
CA GLY A 122 -10.25 8.81 13.06
C GLY A 122 -10.86 7.74 13.94
N ASP A 123 -12.17 7.58 13.85
CA ASP A 123 -12.88 6.48 14.49
C ASP A 123 -12.97 5.24 13.56
N GLU A 124 -13.52 4.13 14.09
CA GLU A 124 -13.72 2.89 13.33
C GLU A 124 -14.55 3.08 12.06
N LYS A 125 -15.57 3.96 12.10
CA LYS A 125 -16.46 4.18 10.96
C LYS A 125 -15.73 4.90 9.84
N GLU A 126 -14.91 5.89 10.17
CA GLU A 126 -14.09 6.62 9.22
C GLU A 126 -13.02 5.73 8.59
N LEU A 127 -12.32 4.93 9.41
CA LEU A 127 -11.35 3.96 8.91
C LEU A 127 -12.01 2.95 7.97
N ARG A 128 -13.15 2.36 8.38
CA ARG A 128 -13.89 1.40 7.54
C ARG A 128 -14.33 2.02 6.22
N SER A 129 -14.82 3.26 6.25
CA SER A 129 -15.19 4.00 5.03
C SER A 129 -13.99 4.22 4.11
N ALA A 130 -12.84 4.60 4.66
CA ALA A 130 -11.61 4.81 3.88
C ALA A 130 -11.09 3.50 3.27
N ILE A 131 -11.08 2.41 4.05
CA ILE A 131 -10.67 1.07 3.58
C ILE A 131 -11.60 0.60 2.46
N GLY A 132 -12.92 0.76 2.64
CA GLY A 132 -13.91 0.45 1.60
C GLY A 132 -13.65 1.25 0.32
N ARG A 133 -13.40 2.56 0.45
CA ARG A 133 -13.10 3.43 -0.69
C ARG A 133 -11.84 3.03 -1.46
N LEU A 134 -10.82 2.51 -0.78
CA LEU A 134 -9.61 1.98 -1.42
C LEU A 134 -9.90 0.68 -2.17
N ARG A 135 -10.69 -0.22 -1.56
CA ARG A 135 -11.14 -1.46 -2.21
C ARG A 135 -11.93 -1.15 -3.50
N ASP A 136 -12.84 -0.18 -3.45
CA ASP A 136 -13.72 0.16 -4.57
C ASP A 136 -12.96 0.65 -5.82
N ILE A 137 -11.83 1.35 -5.64
CA ILE A 137 -10.97 1.75 -6.78
C ILE A 137 -10.01 0.66 -7.24
N GLY A 138 -9.98 -0.47 -6.54
CA GLY A 138 -9.21 -1.64 -6.91
C GLY A 138 -7.79 -1.68 -6.35
N VAL A 139 -7.59 -1.10 -5.16
CA VAL A 139 -6.50 -1.54 -4.27
C VAL A 139 -6.76 -2.99 -3.89
N THR A 140 -5.76 -3.85 -4.06
CA THR A 140 -5.88 -5.28 -3.75
C THR A 140 -5.41 -5.59 -2.33
N ASP A 141 -4.49 -4.79 -1.80
CA ASP A 141 -3.90 -4.98 -0.49
C ASP A 141 -3.65 -3.63 0.19
N LEU A 142 -4.01 -3.55 1.46
CA LEU A 142 -3.71 -2.39 2.30
C LEU A 142 -2.58 -2.75 3.28
N ASN A 143 -1.48 -2.03 3.21
CA ASN A 143 -0.42 -2.06 4.19
C ASN A 143 -0.66 -0.96 5.23
N CYS A 144 -1.28 -1.34 6.34
CA CYS A 144 -1.59 -0.44 7.46
C CYS A 144 -0.34 -0.18 8.31
N ALA A 145 0.26 0.99 8.19
CA ALA A 145 1.32 1.41 9.10
C ALA A 145 0.72 2.02 10.37
N VAL A 146 0.63 1.22 11.43
CA VAL A 146 0.19 1.69 12.75
C VAL A 146 1.32 2.49 13.39
N LEU A 147 1.25 3.80 13.22
CA LEU A 147 2.20 4.73 13.82
C LEU A 147 1.84 4.95 15.29
N GLY A 148 2.80 5.42 16.10
CA GLY A 148 2.58 5.75 17.51
C GLY A 148 1.74 7.01 17.73
N VAL A 149 0.54 7.06 17.14
CA VAL A 149 -0.55 8.02 17.37
C VAL A 149 -1.77 7.22 17.83
N GLY A 150 -2.42 7.65 18.91
CA GLY A 150 -3.47 6.86 19.55
C GLY A 150 -2.95 5.60 20.24
N ASP A 151 -3.87 4.70 20.55
CA ASP A 151 -3.58 3.39 21.13
C ASP A 151 -3.38 2.35 20.00
N PRO A 152 -2.18 1.74 19.87
CA PRO A 152 -1.93 0.75 18.83
C PRO A 152 -2.77 -0.52 19.01
N GLU A 153 -3.12 -0.93 20.23
CA GLU A 153 -3.92 -2.14 20.47
C GLU A 153 -5.34 -1.95 19.91
N VAL A 154 -5.96 -0.81 20.19
CA VAL A 154 -7.28 -0.45 19.65
C VAL A 154 -7.28 -0.46 18.11
N THR A 155 -6.22 0.07 17.49
CA THR A 155 -6.10 0.08 16.04
C THR A 155 -5.91 -1.34 15.49
N PHE A 156 -5.07 -2.17 16.13
CA PHE A 156 -4.85 -3.54 15.70
C PHE A 156 -6.10 -4.42 15.84
N ASP A 157 -6.83 -4.31 16.93
CA ASP A 157 -8.06 -5.06 17.16
C ASP A 157 -9.11 -4.71 16.10
N PHE A 158 -9.28 -3.43 15.79
CA PHE A 158 -10.12 -2.99 14.69
C PHE A 158 -9.66 -3.59 13.35
N LEU A 159 -8.39 -3.45 12.98
CA LEU A 159 -7.87 -3.94 11.71
C LEU A 159 -8.00 -5.47 11.58
N ALA A 160 -7.82 -6.22 12.67
CA ALA A 160 -8.01 -7.66 12.71
C ALA A 160 -9.49 -8.06 12.49
N SER A 161 -10.44 -7.21 12.90
CA SER A 161 -11.87 -7.43 12.67
C SER A 161 -12.33 -7.18 11.22
N GLU A 162 -11.50 -6.53 10.40
CA GLU A 162 -11.78 -6.22 9.00
C GLU A 162 -11.21 -7.26 8.01
N LEU A 163 -10.56 -8.32 8.51
CA LEU A 163 -10.04 -9.48 7.74
C LEU A 163 -11.13 -10.53 7.47
#